data_AF-A0A7M3A119-F1
#
_entry.id   AF-A0A7M3A119-F1
#
_cell.length_a   1.000
_cell.length_b   1.000
_cell.length_c   1.000
_cell.angle_alpha   90.00
_cell.angle_beta   90.00
_cell.angle_gamma   90.00
#
_symmetry.space_group_name_H-M   'P 1'
#
loop_
_entity.id
_entity.type
_entity.pdbx_description
1 polymer ?
#
loop_
_entity_poly.entity_id
_entity_poly.type
_entity_poly.pdbx_seq_one_letter_code
_entity_poly.pdbx_strand_id
1 'polypeptide(L)'
;MKPAIKRACLLGTALFSLCASAAQAAGVLVGTWDLRGNGQLAAVYRDGANLQVVEGGSTRNYSFGNVVWSVFGATDTDGQPGAEILVKAGPDLVIVSHASTTQRKYPVGNVSWAIMRATDVDNVAGDEVILSIGNGVRTVFDRTRTQRDATFSYNGTWGLFDVADVDGAPGKELVLNMGNGVKVIDPRTGGAKDFTFSGYHALAQIADLDGQPGAEIIGRTSTGIYVISNATSRKEYSIGASAWALYGGTADTDGKPGNELIVVMQGKVRVIHHASGASSDYRIGDVNYSIDSVADMDGQPGAEILVRDANGKLFVINDRTGKVSN
;
A
#
# COMPACT_ATOMS: atom_id res chain seq x y z
N MET A 1 58.03 -55.94 -29.79
CA MET A 1 56.90 -56.38 -28.93
C MET A 1 57.19 -55.88 -27.52
N LYS A 2 56.26 -55.13 -26.92
CA LYS A 2 56.42 -54.42 -25.64
C LYS A 2 56.55 -55.39 -24.45
N PRO A 3 57.38 -55.10 -23.43
CA PRO A 3 57.31 -55.76 -22.13
C PRO A 3 56.41 -54.96 -21.16
N ALA A 4 55.70 -55.68 -20.29
CA ALA A 4 54.81 -55.14 -19.28
C ALA A 4 55.56 -54.86 -17.96
N ILE A 5 55.44 -53.65 -17.44
CA ILE A 5 55.99 -53.21 -16.16
C ILE A 5 54.88 -53.25 -15.11
N LYS A 6 55.08 -54.00 -14.02
CA LYS A 6 54.19 -54.02 -12.84
C LYS A 6 54.52 -52.86 -11.90
N ARG A 7 53.46 -52.20 -11.44
CA ARG A 7 53.43 -51.01 -10.58
C ARG A 7 53.80 -51.37 -9.12
N ALA A 8 54.62 -50.52 -8.50
CA ALA A 8 54.74 -50.41 -7.06
C ALA A 8 53.95 -49.17 -6.59
N CYS A 9 53.15 -49.34 -5.54
CA CYS A 9 52.32 -48.30 -4.93
C CYS A 9 53.15 -47.60 -3.84
N LEU A 10 53.35 -46.28 -3.99
CA LEU A 10 53.97 -45.42 -2.98
C LEU A 10 52.85 -44.59 -2.32
N LEU A 11 52.66 -44.75 -1.01
CA LEU A 11 51.83 -43.85 -0.20
C LEU A 11 52.56 -42.51 -0.04
N GLY A 12 51.97 -41.43 -0.54
CA GLY A 12 52.41 -40.05 -0.30
C GLY A 12 51.39 -39.33 0.58
N THR A 13 51.82 -38.94 1.77
CA THR A 13 51.06 -38.14 2.75
C THR A 13 50.85 -36.72 2.20
N ALA A 14 49.62 -36.34 1.89
CA ALA A 14 49.28 -34.98 1.48
C ALA A 14 49.14 -34.07 2.71
N LEU A 15 50.04 -33.08 2.82
CA LEU A 15 49.97 -32.01 3.80
C LEU A 15 48.85 -31.04 3.36
N PHE A 16 47.68 -31.13 3.98
CA PHE A 16 46.60 -30.16 3.79
C PHE A 16 46.95 -28.86 4.53
N SER A 17 47.43 -27.86 3.78
CA SER A 17 47.48 -26.49 4.28
C SER A 17 46.04 -25.96 4.35
N LEU A 18 45.47 -25.95 5.55
CA LEU A 18 44.23 -25.24 5.84
C LEU A 18 44.52 -23.74 5.73
N CYS A 19 44.28 -23.17 4.55
CA CYS A 19 44.08 -21.74 4.42
C CYS A 19 42.82 -21.41 5.24
N ALA A 20 43.00 -20.93 6.47
CA ALA A 20 41.95 -20.26 7.20
C ALA A 20 41.60 -19.00 6.42
N SER A 21 40.58 -19.07 5.54
CA SER A 21 39.89 -17.88 5.11
C SER A 21 39.32 -17.25 6.38
N ALA A 22 39.72 -16.00 6.66
CA ALA A 22 39.03 -15.20 7.66
C ALA A 22 37.53 -15.31 7.35
N ALA A 23 36.75 -15.73 8.33
CA ALA A 23 35.30 -15.66 8.25
C ALA A 23 34.94 -14.17 8.12
N GLN A 24 34.92 -13.67 6.87
CA GLN A 24 34.34 -12.38 6.57
C GLN A 24 32.89 -12.53 7.02
N ALA A 25 32.49 -11.77 8.03
CA ALA A 25 31.12 -11.74 8.47
C ALA A 25 30.27 -11.45 7.23
N ALA A 26 29.55 -12.46 6.74
CA ALA A 26 28.78 -12.34 5.52
C ALA A 26 27.80 -11.18 5.72
N GLY A 27 27.75 -10.25 4.75
CA GLY A 27 26.81 -9.14 4.80
C GLY A 27 25.38 -9.65 5.04
N VAL A 28 24.56 -8.85 5.72
CA VAL A 28 23.16 -9.20 5.98
C VAL A 28 22.37 -8.99 4.70
N LEU A 29 21.75 -10.03 4.15
CA LEU A 29 20.88 -9.90 2.98
C LEU A 29 19.70 -8.98 3.33
N VAL A 30 19.50 -7.97 2.50
CA VAL A 30 18.45 -6.96 2.65
C VAL A 30 17.32 -7.20 1.65
N GLY A 31 17.64 -7.71 0.46
CA GLY A 31 16.65 -8.13 -0.51
C GLY A 31 17.27 -8.51 -1.85
N THR A 32 16.40 -8.88 -2.79
CA THR A 32 16.77 -9.29 -4.15
C THR A 32 15.82 -8.65 -5.15
N TRP A 33 16.35 -7.96 -6.15
CA TRP A 33 15.56 -7.21 -7.13
C TRP A 33 16.23 -7.23 -8.50
N ASP A 34 15.46 -7.04 -9.56
CA ASP A 34 16.01 -6.78 -10.90
C ASP A 34 16.42 -5.31 -10.98
N LEU A 35 17.69 -5.03 -10.69
CA LEU A 35 18.23 -3.67 -10.63
C LEU A 35 18.78 -3.17 -11.99
N ARG A 36 18.67 -3.98 -13.05
CA ARG A 36 19.12 -3.66 -14.41
C ARG A 36 18.01 -3.72 -15.46
N GLY A 37 16.84 -4.22 -15.11
CA GLY A 37 15.71 -4.43 -16.01
C GLY A 37 15.95 -5.55 -17.02
N ASN A 38 16.78 -6.53 -16.69
CA ASN A 38 17.18 -7.63 -17.57
C ASN A 38 16.55 -8.99 -17.19
N GLY A 39 15.66 -9.00 -16.19
CA GLY A 39 15.02 -10.20 -15.65
C GLY A 39 15.89 -11.02 -14.70
N GLN A 40 17.12 -10.60 -14.40
CA GLN A 40 18.01 -11.24 -13.43
C GLN A 40 17.98 -10.51 -12.10
N LEU A 41 17.81 -11.26 -11.01
CA LEU A 41 17.82 -10.68 -9.67
C LEU A 41 19.26 -10.47 -9.18
N ALA A 42 19.54 -9.26 -8.73
CA ALA A 42 20.73 -8.92 -7.96
C ALA A 42 20.43 -9.07 -6.45
N ALA A 43 21.38 -9.60 -5.69
CA ALA A 43 21.30 -9.69 -4.24
C ALA A 43 21.92 -8.46 -3.59
N VAL A 44 21.20 -7.85 -2.65
CA VAL A 44 21.61 -6.62 -1.96
C VAL A 44 21.86 -6.93 -0.50
N TYR A 45 23.05 -6.58 -0.01
CA TYR A 45 23.51 -6.84 1.34
C TYR A 45 23.86 -5.54 2.06
N ARG A 46 23.69 -5.54 3.38
CA ARG A 46 24.37 -4.64 4.29
C ARG A 46 25.69 -5.28 4.70
N ASP A 47 26.79 -4.74 4.19
CA ASP A 47 28.15 -5.21 4.48
C ASP A 47 28.97 -4.07 5.09
N GLY A 48 29.10 -4.10 6.42
CA GLY A 48 29.73 -3.03 7.19
C GLY A 48 29.05 -1.67 6.95
N ALA A 49 29.83 -0.70 6.46
CA ALA A 49 29.37 0.65 6.16
C ALA A 49 28.72 0.79 4.77
N ASN A 50 28.75 -0.26 3.94
CA ASN A 50 28.33 -0.19 2.55
C ASN A 50 27.03 -0.97 2.31
N LEU A 51 26.27 -0.48 1.34
CA LEU A 51 25.28 -1.27 0.63
C LEU A 51 25.98 -1.99 -0.53
N GLN A 52 26.00 -3.32 -0.47
CA GLN A 52 26.69 -4.17 -1.45
C GLN A 52 25.66 -4.81 -2.37
N VAL A 53 25.85 -4.68 -3.68
CA VAL A 53 25.06 -5.34 -4.71
C VAL A 53 25.91 -6.43 -5.34
N VAL A 54 25.41 -7.66 -5.35
CA VAL A 54 26.04 -8.84 -5.97
C VAL A 54 25.16 -9.34 -7.10
N GLU A 55 25.70 -9.37 -8.31
CA GLU A 55 24.98 -9.75 -9.53
C GLU A 55 25.96 -10.36 -10.54
N GLY A 56 25.61 -11.50 -11.13
CA GLY A 56 26.44 -12.14 -12.16
C GLY A 56 27.88 -12.44 -11.73
N GLY A 57 28.12 -12.69 -10.44
CA GLY A 57 29.46 -12.89 -9.86
C GLY A 57 30.28 -11.60 -9.66
N SER A 58 29.74 -10.44 -10.02
CA SER A 58 30.32 -9.12 -9.74
C SER A 58 29.76 -8.53 -8.45
N THR A 59 30.58 -7.76 -7.76
CA THR A 59 30.19 -7.06 -6.53
C THR A 59 30.41 -5.56 -6.69
N ARG A 60 29.44 -4.74 -6.27
CA ARG A 60 29.55 -3.28 -6.24
C ARG A 60 29.12 -2.74 -4.89
N ASN A 61 29.92 -1.85 -4.32
CA ASN A 61 29.63 -1.21 -3.04
C ASN A 61 29.17 0.24 -3.25
N TYR A 62 28.15 0.63 -2.52
CA TYR A 62 27.64 2.00 -2.41
C TYR A 62 27.82 2.47 -0.98
N SER A 63 28.48 3.62 -0.81
CA SER A 63 28.69 4.25 0.49
C SER A 63 27.87 5.53 0.59
N PHE A 64 27.27 5.74 1.76
CA PHE A 64 26.47 6.92 2.08
C PHE A 64 27.20 7.91 3.00
N GLY A 65 28.48 7.65 3.29
CA GLY A 65 29.27 8.39 4.27
C GLY A 65 29.05 7.88 5.70
N ASN A 66 29.52 8.65 6.68
CA ASN A 66 29.42 8.30 8.10
C ASN A 66 28.04 8.68 8.68
N VAL A 67 26.99 8.03 8.19
CA VAL A 67 25.61 8.21 8.66
C VAL A 67 24.96 6.85 8.92
N VAL A 68 23.99 6.84 9.83
CA VAL A 68 23.10 5.68 9.97
C VAL A 68 22.21 5.63 8.74
N TRP A 69 22.12 4.46 8.12
CA TRP A 69 21.26 4.24 6.97
C TRP A 69 20.40 2.98 7.12
N SER A 70 19.36 2.85 6.30
CA SER A 70 18.48 1.68 6.17
C SER A 70 17.84 1.64 4.79
N VAL A 71 17.67 0.44 4.24
CA VAL A 71 16.95 0.23 2.97
C VAL A 71 15.47 0.10 3.26
N PHE A 72 14.64 0.75 2.46
CA PHE A 72 13.19 0.58 2.48
C PHE A 72 12.74 -0.54 1.54
N GLY A 73 13.29 -0.55 0.33
CA GLY A 73 12.99 -1.51 -0.72
C GLY A 73 13.60 -1.04 -2.04
N ALA A 74 13.14 -1.62 -3.15
CA ALA A 74 13.48 -1.13 -4.47
C ALA A 74 12.24 -1.07 -5.37
N THR A 75 12.18 -0.04 -6.21
CA THR A 75 11.16 0.14 -7.25
C THR A 75 11.73 0.98 -8.38
N ASP A 76 11.14 0.93 -9.58
CA ASP A 76 11.50 1.84 -10.68
C ASP A 76 11.03 3.25 -10.31
N THR A 77 11.96 4.20 -10.18
CA THR A 77 11.68 5.58 -9.77
C THR A 77 11.90 6.62 -10.87
N ASP A 78 12.49 6.20 -11.99
CA ASP A 78 12.82 7.10 -13.11
C ASP A 78 12.16 6.70 -14.44
N GLY A 79 11.37 5.61 -14.44
CA GLY A 79 10.65 5.09 -15.58
C GLY A 79 11.55 4.34 -16.56
N GLN A 80 12.78 3.99 -16.16
CA GLN A 80 13.71 3.21 -16.97
C GLN A 80 13.78 1.75 -16.49
N PRO A 81 14.18 0.81 -17.35
CA PRO A 81 14.35 -0.58 -16.94
C PRO A 81 15.35 -0.74 -15.77
N GLY A 82 14.86 -1.37 -14.70
CA GLY A 82 15.63 -1.68 -13.49
C GLY A 82 15.15 -0.91 -12.29
N ALA A 83 14.95 -1.59 -11.17
CA ALA A 83 14.52 -0.95 -9.94
C ALA A 83 15.68 -0.16 -9.28
N GLU A 84 15.37 1.01 -8.74
CA GLU A 84 16.24 1.76 -7.84
C GLU A 84 16.05 1.32 -6.38
N ILE A 85 17.15 1.27 -5.62
CA ILE A 85 17.10 0.98 -4.19
C ILE A 85 16.86 2.28 -3.42
N LEU A 86 15.84 2.29 -2.57
CA LEU A 86 15.47 3.41 -1.73
C LEU A 86 16.13 3.29 -0.36
N VAL A 87 17.00 4.25 -0.04
CA VAL A 87 17.80 4.24 1.18
C VAL A 87 17.53 5.49 2.00
N LYS A 88 17.08 5.29 3.24
CA LYS A 88 17.12 6.33 4.26
C LYS A 88 18.55 6.44 4.78
N ALA A 89 19.26 7.54 4.54
CA ALA A 89 20.65 7.72 4.97
C ALA A 89 20.84 9.07 5.68
N GLY A 90 20.84 9.05 7.02
CA GLY A 90 20.95 10.26 7.83
C GLY A 90 19.88 11.31 7.47
N PRO A 91 20.28 12.53 7.03
CA PRO A 91 19.36 13.58 6.63
C PRO A 91 18.87 13.46 5.18
N ASP A 92 19.28 12.43 4.43
CA ASP A 92 19.01 12.30 2.99
C ASP A 92 18.19 11.04 2.68
N LEU A 93 17.22 11.17 1.76
CA LEU A 93 16.80 10.05 0.94
C LEU A 93 17.85 9.85 -0.14
N VAL A 94 18.41 8.64 -0.24
CA VAL A 94 19.33 8.27 -1.30
C VAL A 94 18.67 7.23 -2.17
N ILE A 95 18.59 7.51 -3.46
CA ILE A 95 18.09 6.61 -4.49
C ILE A 95 19.30 6.07 -5.25
N VAL A 96 19.49 4.76 -5.20
CA VAL A 96 20.63 4.07 -5.83
C VAL A 96 20.15 3.38 -7.11
N SER A 97 20.61 3.85 -8.26
CA SER A 97 20.35 3.21 -9.54
C SER A 97 21.55 2.32 -9.90
N HIS A 98 21.35 1.00 -9.85
CA HIS A 98 22.42 0.04 -10.13
C HIS A 98 22.75 0.00 -11.62
N ALA A 99 21.72 0.01 -12.48
CA ALA A 99 21.85 0.05 -13.94
C ALA A 99 22.77 1.17 -14.42
N SER A 100 22.55 2.39 -13.93
CA SER A 100 23.35 3.58 -14.26
C SER A 100 24.57 3.77 -13.36
N THR A 101 24.70 2.98 -12.29
CA THR A 101 25.74 3.07 -11.27
C THR A 101 25.79 4.42 -10.53
N THR A 102 24.65 5.07 -10.37
CA THR A 102 24.54 6.40 -9.75
C THR A 102 23.90 6.35 -8.36
N GLN A 103 24.19 7.38 -7.55
CA GLN A 103 23.49 7.66 -6.30
C GLN A 103 22.93 9.08 -6.40
N ARG A 104 21.62 9.21 -6.25
CA ARG A 104 20.93 10.50 -6.19
C ARG A 104 20.55 10.78 -4.73
N LYS A 105 20.83 12.00 -4.25
CA LYS A 105 20.55 12.41 -2.88
C LYS A 105 19.48 13.49 -2.87
N TYR A 106 18.45 13.28 -2.08
CA TYR A 106 17.37 14.21 -1.82
C TYR A 106 17.41 14.62 -0.35
N PRO A 107 17.91 15.83 -0.05
CA PRO A 107 18.01 16.30 1.33
C PRO A 107 16.63 16.39 1.95
N VAL A 108 16.40 15.65 3.03
CA VAL A 108 15.20 15.74 3.88
C VAL A 108 15.43 16.75 5.01
N GLY A 109 16.66 16.79 5.52
CA GLY A 109 17.09 17.67 6.61
C GLY A 109 17.22 16.93 7.94
N ASN A 110 17.62 17.67 8.98
CA ASN A 110 17.81 17.13 10.34
C ASN A 110 16.48 17.07 11.09
N VAL A 111 15.52 16.33 10.55
CA VAL A 111 14.19 16.09 11.14
C VAL A 111 13.97 14.60 11.36
N SER A 112 13.00 14.25 12.19
CA SER A 112 12.51 12.87 12.22
C SER A 112 11.70 12.63 10.95
N TRP A 113 12.12 11.66 10.14
CA TRP A 113 11.47 11.35 8.87
C TRP A 113 11.50 9.85 8.57
N ALA A 114 10.60 9.41 7.70
CA ALA A 114 10.52 8.02 7.23
C ALA A 114 10.01 7.96 5.79
N ILE A 115 10.39 6.92 5.05
CA ILE A 115 9.76 6.58 3.77
C ILE A 115 8.45 5.87 4.10
N MET A 116 7.33 6.38 3.57
CA MET A 116 5.99 5.85 3.82
C MET A 116 5.56 4.89 2.72
N ARG A 117 5.83 5.24 1.46
CA ARG A 117 5.45 4.49 0.27
C ARG A 117 6.31 4.94 -0.91
N ALA A 118 6.46 4.06 -1.90
CA ALA A 118 6.85 4.44 -3.25
C ALA A 118 5.77 3.95 -4.20
N THR A 119 5.24 4.84 -5.03
CA THR A 119 4.17 4.56 -6.00
C THR A 119 4.05 5.73 -6.97
N ASP A 120 3.67 5.44 -8.20
CA ASP A 120 3.23 6.42 -9.19
C ASP A 120 2.02 7.23 -8.66
N VAL A 121 2.20 8.55 -8.54
CA VAL A 121 1.16 9.52 -8.12
C VAL A 121 0.80 10.54 -9.20
N ASP A 122 1.51 10.57 -10.33
CA ASP A 122 1.30 11.56 -11.38
C ASP A 122 0.93 10.95 -12.75
N ASN A 123 0.76 9.62 -12.78
CA ASN A 123 0.45 8.83 -13.96
C ASN A 123 1.56 8.92 -15.03
N VAL A 124 2.80 9.16 -14.60
CA VAL A 124 4.01 9.15 -15.40
C VAL A 124 4.88 7.99 -14.91
N ALA A 125 5.46 7.23 -15.85
CA ALA A 125 6.28 6.07 -15.48
C ALA A 125 7.45 6.47 -14.54
N GLY A 126 7.66 5.65 -13.51
CA GLY A 126 8.57 5.90 -12.40
C GLY A 126 7.80 6.24 -11.13
N ASP A 127 7.95 5.45 -10.07
CA ASP A 127 7.31 5.68 -8.79
C ASP A 127 7.90 6.89 -8.06
N GLU A 128 7.04 7.76 -7.56
CA GLU A 128 7.42 8.78 -6.59
C GLU A 128 7.66 8.18 -5.20
N VAL A 129 8.55 8.79 -4.42
CA VAL A 129 8.80 8.41 -3.03
C VAL A 129 8.12 9.37 -2.07
N ILE A 130 7.19 8.86 -1.26
CA ILE A 130 6.41 9.62 -0.28
C ILE A 130 7.07 9.49 1.09
N LEU A 131 7.41 10.61 1.70
CA LEU A 131 8.10 10.71 2.97
C LEU A 131 7.21 11.37 4.02
N SER A 132 7.27 10.89 5.27
CA SER A 132 6.85 11.66 6.43
C SER A 132 7.99 12.55 6.87
N ILE A 133 7.74 13.85 7.06
CA ILE A 133 8.73 14.86 7.48
C ILE A 133 8.34 15.54 8.81
N GLY A 134 7.55 14.85 9.64
CA GLY A 134 7.11 15.31 10.96
C GLY A 134 5.87 16.21 10.90
N ASN A 135 5.99 17.39 10.29
CA ASN A 135 4.89 18.36 10.16
C ASN A 135 4.20 18.31 8.78
N GLY A 136 4.41 17.23 8.03
CA GLY A 136 3.96 17.16 6.66
C GLY A 136 4.42 15.91 5.95
N VAL A 137 4.14 15.91 4.66
CA VAL A 137 4.66 14.93 3.70
C VAL A 137 5.59 15.62 2.70
N ARG A 138 6.60 14.89 2.25
CA ARG A 138 7.43 15.25 1.09
C ARG A 138 7.27 14.18 0.02
N THR A 139 6.97 14.57 -1.19
CA THR A 139 6.99 13.70 -2.37
C THR A 139 8.26 13.99 -3.16
N VAL A 140 9.03 12.94 -3.47
CA VAL A 140 10.22 13.02 -4.32
C VAL A 140 9.89 12.44 -5.68
N PHE A 141 10.03 13.27 -6.71
CA PHE A 141 9.87 12.92 -8.13
C PHE A 141 11.26 12.67 -8.70
N ASP A 142 11.75 11.44 -8.58
CA ASP A 142 13.14 11.12 -8.91
C ASP A 142 13.44 11.30 -10.41
N ARG A 143 12.50 10.91 -11.27
CA ARG A 143 12.53 11.14 -12.71
C ARG A 143 12.85 12.59 -13.10
N THR A 144 12.22 13.56 -12.42
CA THR A 144 12.42 15.00 -12.68
C THR A 144 13.46 15.63 -11.77
N ARG A 145 13.97 14.88 -10.78
CA ARG A 145 14.89 15.33 -9.73
C ARG A 145 14.32 16.49 -8.89
N THR A 146 13.02 16.44 -8.64
CA THR A 146 12.34 17.47 -7.83
C THR A 146 11.74 16.88 -6.57
N GLN A 147 11.47 17.75 -5.60
CA GLN A 147 10.79 17.39 -4.35
C GLN A 147 9.72 18.44 -4.04
N ARG A 148 8.60 17.99 -3.48
CA ARG A 148 7.51 18.88 -3.08
C ARG A 148 7.07 18.56 -1.66
N ASP A 149 6.88 19.60 -0.87
CA ASP A 149 6.37 19.50 0.49
C ASP A 149 4.91 19.91 0.55
N ALA A 150 4.13 19.15 1.29
CA ALA A 150 2.84 19.56 1.79
C ALA A 150 2.92 19.53 3.33
N THR A 151 3.24 20.69 3.91
CA THR A 151 3.27 20.87 5.36
C THR A 151 1.91 21.29 5.88
N PHE A 152 1.58 20.85 7.08
CA PHE A 152 0.34 21.20 7.75
C PHE A 152 0.61 21.61 9.20
N SER A 153 -0.10 22.65 9.66
CA SER A 153 0.01 23.16 11.04
C SER A 153 -0.81 22.30 12.00
N TYR A 154 -0.46 21.02 12.10
CA TYR A 154 -1.13 20.04 12.94
C TYR A 154 -0.12 19.33 13.84
N ASN A 155 -0.36 19.39 15.15
CA ASN A 155 0.55 18.85 16.18
C ASN A 155 0.09 17.48 16.74
N GLY A 156 -0.99 16.91 16.22
CA GLY A 156 -1.48 15.59 16.62
C GLY A 156 -0.87 14.46 15.80
N THR A 157 -1.25 13.22 16.12
CA THR A 157 -0.84 12.04 15.35
C THR A 157 -1.57 11.98 14.01
N TRP A 158 -0.83 11.59 12.98
CA TRP A 158 -1.34 11.40 11.64
C TRP A 158 -0.63 10.20 10.98
N GLY A 159 -1.22 9.66 9.91
CA GLY A 159 -0.60 8.62 9.11
C GLY A 159 -1.17 8.59 7.69
N LEU A 160 -0.38 8.08 6.74
CA LEU A 160 -0.86 7.80 5.39
C LEU A 160 -1.81 6.61 5.48
N PHE A 161 -3.06 6.83 5.12
CA PHE A 161 -4.06 5.77 5.01
C PHE A 161 -3.89 5.06 3.67
N ASP A 162 -3.94 5.81 2.58
CA ASP A 162 -3.75 5.26 1.24
C ASP A 162 -3.30 6.31 0.21
N VAL A 163 -2.98 5.83 -1.00
CA VAL A 163 -2.67 6.64 -2.18
C VAL A 163 -3.56 6.18 -3.33
N ALA A 164 -4.52 7.01 -3.70
CA ALA A 164 -5.58 6.66 -4.66
C ALA A 164 -6.05 7.89 -5.42
N ASP A 165 -6.55 7.69 -6.64
CA ASP A 165 -7.34 8.70 -7.36
C ASP A 165 -8.68 8.87 -6.62
N VAL A 166 -8.87 10.01 -5.96
CA VAL A 166 -10.08 10.32 -5.17
C VAL A 166 -10.73 11.63 -5.61
N ASP A 167 -10.17 12.29 -6.63
CA ASP A 167 -10.69 13.52 -7.21
C ASP A 167 -11.08 13.41 -8.69
N GLY A 168 -10.81 12.26 -9.31
CA GLY A 168 -11.14 11.93 -10.69
C GLY A 168 -10.18 12.52 -11.73
N ALA A 169 -9.13 13.21 -11.30
CA ALA A 169 -8.11 13.77 -12.19
C ALA A 169 -6.92 12.81 -12.33
N PRO A 170 -6.29 12.69 -13.52
CA PRO A 170 -5.20 11.73 -13.75
C PRO A 170 -4.04 11.88 -12.78
N GLY A 171 -3.85 10.91 -11.89
CA GLY A 171 -2.87 10.91 -10.80
C GLY A 171 -3.49 10.32 -9.53
N LYS A 172 -2.75 10.29 -8.42
CA LYS A 172 -3.26 9.81 -7.13
C LYS A 172 -3.00 10.82 -6.03
N GLU A 173 -3.97 11.03 -5.17
CA GLU A 173 -3.83 11.85 -3.97
C GLU A 173 -3.36 10.99 -2.80
N LEU A 174 -2.75 11.65 -1.82
CA LEU A 174 -2.44 11.09 -0.53
C LEU A 174 -3.65 11.29 0.39
N VAL A 175 -4.22 10.19 0.89
CA VAL A 175 -5.28 10.22 1.90
C VAL A 175 -4.65 9.98 3.26
N LEU A 176 -4.68 11.00 4.12
CA LEU A 176 -4.11 10.94 5.46
C LEU A 176 -5.23 10.78 6.50
N ASN A 177 -5.03 9.83 7.41
CA ASN A 177 -5.77 9.78 8.66
C ASN A 177 -5.16 10.78 9.64
N MET A 178 -5.91 11.83 9.97
CA MET A 178 -5.53 12.86 10.94
C MET A 178 -6.29 12.59 12.25
N GLY A 179 -5.70 12.88 13.41
CA GLY A 179 -6.40 12.68 14.68
C GLY A 179 -7.69 13.50 14.86
N ASN A 180 -7.94 14.51 14.03
CA ASN A 180 -9.18 15.29 13.98
C ASN A 180 -9.97 15.15 12.65
N GLY A 181 -9.55 14.25 11.76
CA GLY A 181 -10.31 13.95 10.55
C GLY A 181 -9.51 13.33 9.42
N VAL A 182 -9.83 13.71 8.19
CA VAL A 182 -9.17 13.23 6.98
C VAL A 182 -8.56 14.41 6.25
N LYS A 183 -7.33 14.25 5.78
CA LYS A 183 -6.69 15.23 4.90
C LYS A 183 -6.37 14.56 3.57
N VAL A 184 -6.79 15.19 2.48
CA VAL A 184 -6.44 14.76 1.11
C VAL A 184 -5.43 15.74 0.57
N ILE A 185 -4.31 15.23 0.05
CA ILE A 185 -3.22 16.05 -0.51
C ILE A 185 -2.99 15.61 -1.95
N ASP A 186 -3.02 16.55 -2.88
CA ASP A 186 -2.48 16.35 -4.20
C ASP A 186 -0.95 16.50 -4.13
N PRO A 187 -0.16 15.42 -4.26
CA PRO A 187 1.30 15.50 -4.16
C PRO A 187 1.94 16.24 -5.34
N ARG A 188 1.23 16.39 -6.46
CA ARG A 188 1.71 17.04 -7.69
C ARG A 188 1.69 18.55 -7.56
N THR A 189 0.73 19.10 -6.82
CA THR A 189 0.58 20.54 -6.60
C THR A 189 0.92 20.99 -5.18
N GLY A 190 0.81 20.09 -4.20
CA GLY A 190 0.87 20.40 -2.77
C GLY A 190 -0.45 20.95 -2.22
N GLY A 191 -1.49 21.02 -3.06
CA GLY A 191 -2.84 21.40 -2.64
C GLY A 191 -3.40 20.39 -1.65
N ALA A 192 -4.10 20.86 -0.63
CA ALA A 192 -4.66 20.00 0.40
C ALA A 192 -6.07 20.43 0.77
N LYS A 193 -6.90 19.45 1.17
CA LYS A 193 -8.25 19.65 1.67
C LYS A 193 -8.45 18.90 2.98
N ASP A 194 -9.18 19.53 3.89
CA ASP A 194 -9.42 19.07 5.25
C ASP A 194 -10.88 18.73 5.48
N PHE A 195 -11.12 17.53 6.01
CA PHE A 195 -12.44 17.05 6.42
C PHE A 195 -12.39 16.76 7.92
N THR A 196 -12.86 17.71 8.74
CA THR A 196 -12.76 17.64 10.20
C THR A 196 -14.02 17.08 10.85
N PHE A 197 -13.87 16.35 11.96
CA PHE A 197 -14.98 15.70 12.66
C PHE A 197 -15.04 16.14 14.13
N SER A 198 -16.25 16.37 14.64
CA SER A 198 -16.48 16.62 16.06
C SER A 198 -16.65 15.29 16.79
N GLY A 199 -15.53 14.68 17.20
CA GLY A 199 -15.50 13.44 17.97
C GLY A 199 -14.87 12.29 17.20
N TYR A 200 -15.24 11.05 17.58
CA TYR A 200 -14.65 9.85 16.99
C TYR A 200 -14.91 9.77 15.49
N HIS A 201 -13.84 9.55 14.73
CA HIS A 201 -13.89 9.09 13.35
C HIS A 201 -12.85 7.97 13.14
N ALA A 202 -13.05 7.18 12.09
CA ALA A 202 -12.05 6.26 11.57
C ALA A 202 -12.26 6.02 10.08
N LEU A 203 -11.17 6.02 9.31
CA LEU A 203 -11.18 5.57 7.92
C LEU A 203 -11.37 4.05 7.86
N ALA A 204 -12.09 3.60 6.84
CA ALA A 204 -12.41 2.20 6.63
C ALA A 204 -11.84 1.68 5.30
N GLN A 205 -12.12 2.36 4.18
CA GLN A 205 -11.71 1.93 2.85
C GLN A 205 -11.82 3.09 1.83
N ILE A 206 -11.30 2.87 0.63
CA ILE A 206 -11.52 3.72 -0.55
C ILE A 206 -12.11 2.83 -1.64
N ALA A 207 -13.23 3.23 -2.23
CA ALA A 207 -13.92 2.46 -3.27
C ALA A 207 -14.80 3.35 -4.14
N ASP A 208 -15.04 2.95 -5.39
CA ASP A 208 -16.03 3.57 -6.26
C ASP A 208 -17.45 3.24 -5.76
N LEU A 209 -18.21 4.26 -5.35
CA LEU A 209 -19.57 4.15 -4.86
C LEU A 209 -20.62 4.86 -5.73
N ASP A 210 -20.20 5.59 -6.76
CA ASP A 210 -21.10 6.36 -7.63
C ASP A 210 -20.90 6.13 -9.14
N GLY A 211 -19.94 5.29 -9.51
CA GLY A 211 -19.61 4.94 -10.88
C GLY A 211 -18.92 6.07 -11.64
N GLN A 212 -18.45 7.12 -10.96
CA GLN A 212 -17.70 8.23 -11.55
C GLN A 212 -16.20 8.08 -11.32
N PRO A 213 -15.35 8.76 -12.13
CA PRO A 213 -13.93 8.84 -11.84
C PRO A 213 -13.65 9.48 -10.47
N GLY A 214 -12.66 8.92 -9.76
CA GLY A 214 -12.29 9.32 -8.41
C GLY A 214 -13.05 8.51 -7.36
N ALA A 215 -12.35 7.59 -6.68
CA ALA A 215 -12.97 6.73 -5.69
C ALA A 215 -13.34 7.50 -4.41
N GLU A 216 -14.43 7.09 -3.76
CA GLU A 216 -14.87 7.68 -2.50
C GLU A 216 -14.03 7.20 -1.31
N ILE A 217 -13.73 8.13 -0.40
CA ILE A 217 -13.12 7.80 0.89
C ILE A 217 -14.22 7.51 1.90
N ILE A 218 -14.20 6.30 2.46
CA ILE A 218 -15.23 5.80 3.35
C ILE A 218 -14.68 5.69 4.77
N GLY A 219 -15.46 6.13 5.73
CA GLY A 219 -15.16 5.92 7.14
C GLY A 219 -16.40 5.97 8.01
N ARG A 220 -16.19 5.96 9.32
CA ARG A 220 -17.25 5.94 10.31
C ARG A 220 -17.08 7.02 11.36
N THR A 221 -18.21 7.48 11.88
CA THR A 221 -18.30 8.23 13.13
C THR A 221 -18.90 7.34 14.22
N SER A 222 -19.14 7.89 15.41
CA SER A 222 -19.82 7.17 16.50
C SER A 222 -21.27 6.79 16.18
N THR A 223 -21.93 7.49 15.26
CA THR A 223 -23.37 7.33 14.98
C THR A 223 -23.67 6.97 13.53
N GLY A 224 -22.65 6.85 12.67
CA GLY A 224 -22.89 6.57 11.26
C GLY A 224 -21.65 6.37 10.41
N ILE A 225 -21.87 6.39 9.12
CA ILE A 225 -20.85 6.25 8.07
C ILE A 225 -20.70 7.60 7.38
N TYR A 226 -19.48 8.00 7.06
CA TYR A 226 -19.25 9.14 6.19
C TYR A 226 -18.59 8.69 4.89
N VAL A 227 -18.91 9.42 3.83
CA VAL A 227 -18.34 9.26 2.49
C VAL A 227 -17.83 10.62 2.05
N ILE A 228 -16.58 10.68 1.59
CA ILE A 228 -16.01 11.87 0.95
C ILE A 228 -15.84 11.57 -0.54
N SER A 229 -16.51 12.34 -1.38
CA SER A 229 -16.54 12.15 -2.84
C SER A 229 -15.79 13.28 -3.54
N ASN A 230 -15.10 12.96 -4.63
CA ASN A 230 -14.33 13.90 -5.47
C ASN A 230 -13.36 14.78 -4.67
N ALA A 231 -12.84 14.24 -3.55
CA ALA A 231 -12.07 14.97 -2.54
C ALA A 231 -12.67 16.36 -2.21
N THR A 232 -13.98 16.56 -2.21
CA THR A 232 -14.57 17.90 -2.04
C THR A 232 -15.79 17.91 -1.13
N SER A 233 -16.66 16.92 -1.28
CA SER A 233 -17.93 16.87 -0.57
C SER A 233 -17.92 15.73 0.43
N ARG A 234 -18.52 15.96 1.60
CA ARG A 234 -18.74 14.91 2.61
C ARG A 234 -20.22 14.68 2.80
N LYS A 235 -20.64 13.43 2.76
CA LYS A 235 -21.99 12.98 3.11
C LYS A 235 -21.93 12.05 4.31
N GLU A 236 -22.84 12.25 5.27
CA GLU A 236 -22.97 11.39 6.44
C GLU A 236 -24.29 10.62 6.39
N TYR A 237 -24.20 9.31 6.57
CA TYR A 237 -25.31 8.39 6.70
C TYR A 237 -25.51 8.04 8.16
N SER A 238 -26.54 8.61 8.78
CA SER A 238 -26.89 8.30 10.16
C SER A 238 -27.43 6.87 10.27
N ILE A 239 -26.75 6.03 11.05
CA ILE A 239 -27.14 4.64 11.32
C ILE A 239 -27.80 4.53 12.70
N GLY A 240 -27.39 5.39 13.64
CA GLY A 240 -27.86 5.42 15.02
C GLY A 240 -26.83 4.82 16.00
N ALA A 241 -27.21 4.79 17.28
CA ALA A 241 -26.34 4.35 18.37
C ALA A 241 -26.38 2.83 18.64
N SER A 242 -27.24 2.09 17.92
CA SER A 242 -27.32 0.63 18.04
C SER A 242 -26.01 -0.03 17.58
N ALA A 243 -25.75 -1.27 18.00
CA ALA A 243 -24.59 -2.01 17.50
C ALA A 243 -24.72 -2.25 15.98
N TRP A 244 -23.71 -1.83 15.23
CA TRP A 244 -23.60 -2.03 13.79
C TRP A 244 -22.15 -2.22 13.38
N ALA A 245 -21.94 -2.83 12.22
CA ALA A 245 -20.63 -2.94 11.58
C ALA A 245 -20.76 -2.65 10.08
N LEU A 246 -19.74 -1.98 9.52
CA LEU A 246 -19.58 -1.91 8.08
C LEU A 246 -19.00 -3.24 7.60
N TYR A 247 -19.59 -3.83 6.57
CA TYR A 247 -19.00 -4.99 5.89
C TYR A 247 -17.63 -4.61 5.32
N GLY A 248 -16.67 -5.55 5.35
CA GLY A 248 -15.27 -5.26 5.05
C GLY A 248 -14.99 -4.83 3.60
N GLY A 249 -15.95 -4.96 2.69
CA GLY A 249 -15.85 -4.50 1.31
C GLY A 249 -17.08 -3.72 0.86
N THR A 250 -17.07 -3.34 -0.40
CA THR A 250 -18.21 -2.78 -1.15
C THR A 250 -18.48 -3.68 -2.35
N ALA A 251 -19.70 -3.66 -2.87
CA ALA A 251 -20.05 -4.39 -4.10
C ALA A 251 -21.23 -3.70 -4.77
N ASP A 252 -21.28 -3.72 -6.10
CA ASP A 252 -22.51 -3.45 -6.85
C ASP A 252 -23.54 -4.54 -6.50
N THR A 253 -24.58 -4.19 -5.73
CA THR A 253 -25.66 -5.10 -5.31
C THR A 253 -26.97 -4.86 -6.05
N ASP A 254 -27.08 -3.76 -6.78
CA ASP A 254 -28.31 -3.35 -7.47
C ASP A 254 -28.24 -3.39 -9.00
N GLY A 255 -27.05 -3.70 -9.54
CA GLY A 255 -26.72 -3.81 -10.96
C GLY A 255 -26.48 -2.46 -11.64
N LYS A 256 -26.26 -1.38 -10.88
CA LYS A 256 -25.97 -0.04 -11.40
C LYS A 256 -24.52 0.37 -11.11
N PRO A 257 -23.97 1.33 -11.88
CA PRO A 257 -22.64 1.86 -11.60
C PRO A 257 -22.51 2.43 -10.19
N GLY A 258 -21.38 2.11 -9.54
CA GLY A 258 -21.07 2.47 -8.16
C GLY A 258 -21.42 1.36 -7.19
N ASN A 259 -20.47 0.97 -6.34
CA ASN A 259 -20.71 -0.07 -5.34
C ASN A 259 -21.57 0.44 -4.18
N GLU A 260 -22.33 -0.46 -3.57
CA GLU A 260 -23.06 -0.21 -2.34
C GLU A 260 -22.20 -0.41 -1.08
N LEU A 261 -22.56 0.33 -0.04
CA LEU A 261 -22.09 0.08 1.33
C LEU A 261 -23.06 -0.88 2.02
N ILE A 262 -22.52 -1.97 2.58
CA ILE A 262 -23.31 -2.98 3.27
C ILE A 262 -23.08 -2.87 4.78
N VAL A 263 -24.15 -2.67 5.53
CA VAL A 263 -24.12 -2.44 6.97
C VAL A 263 -24.83 -3.58 7.69
N VAL A 264 -24.09 -4.26 8.54
CA VAL A 264 -24.60 -5.28 9.45
C VAL A 264 -25.22 -4.57 10.66
N MET A 265 -26.51 -4.78 10.91
CA MET A 265 -27.22 -4.21 12.05
C MET A 265 -27.98 -5.32 12.79
N GLN A 266 -28.38 -5.09 14.03
CA GLN A 266 -29.19 -6.07 14.76
C GLN A 266 -30.47 -6.41 13.99
N GLY A 267 -30.57 -7.68 13.58
CA GLY A 267 -31.72 -8.28 12.91
C GLY A 267 -32.03 -7.82 11.48
N LYS A 268 -31.16 -7.00 10.86
CA LYS A 268 -31.29 -6.60 9.46
C LYS A 268 -29.95 -6.22 8.85
N VAL A 269 -29.80 -6.46 7.55
CA VAL A 269 -28.76 -5.85 6.73
C VAL A 269 -29.31 -4.57 6.12
N ARG A 270 -28.56 -3.47 6.21
CA ARG A 270 -28.85 -2.24 5.46
C ARG A 270 -27.89 -2.13 4.30
N VAL A 271 -28.41 -1.83 3.12
CA VAL A 271 -27.64 -1.49 1.93
C VAL A 271 -27.80 0.01 1.67
N ILE A 272 -26.70 0.73 1.48
CA ILE A 272 -26.70 2.17 1.20
C ILE A 272 -26.17 2.36 -0.22
N HIS A 273 -27.00 2.96 -1.06
CA HIS A 273 -26.69 3.30 -2.44
C HIS A 273 -26.15 4.73 -2.46
N HIS A 274 -24.83 4.89 -2.52
CA HIS A 274 -24.24 6.24 -2.46
C HIS A 274 -24.64 7.07 -3.67
N ALA A 275 -24.52 6.49 -4.87
CA ALA A 275 -24.86 7.08 -6.17
C ALA A 275 -26.26 7.74 -6.19
N SER A 276 -27.28 7.03 -5.69
CA SER A 276 -28.67 7.53 -5.66
C SER A 276 -29.03 8.25 -4.36
N GLY A 277 -28.23 8.05 -3.31
CA GLY A 277 -28.52 8.52 -1.96
C GLY A 277 -29.60 7.72 -1.22
N ALA A 278 -30.10 6.62 -1.79
CA ALA A 278 -31.10 5.76 -1.18
C ALA A 278 -30.48 4.74 -0.19
N SER A 279 -31.35 4.07 0.57
CA SER A 279 -30.97 2.93 1.41
C SER A 279 -32.10 1.92 1.51
N SER A 280 -31.75 0.64 1.56
CA SER A 280 -32.67 -0.49 1.67
C SER A 280 -32.38 -1.29 2.94
N ASP A 281 -33.43 -1.74 3.63
CA ASP A 281 -33.33 -2.54 4.86
C ASP A 281 -33.90 -3.94 4.65
N TYR A 282 -33.09 -4.97 4.89
CA TYR A 282 -33.42 -6.38 4.69
C TYR A 282 -33.44 -7.13 6.02
N ARG A 283 -34.63 -7.53 6.48
CA ARG A 283 -34.80 -8.20 7.77
C ARG A 283 -34.32 -9.65 7.72
N ILE A 284 -33.41 -10.00 8.63
CA ILE A 284 -32.84 -11.36 8.80
C ILE A 284 -33.48 -12.11 9.99
N GLY A 285 -34.29 -11.42 10.80
CA GLY A 285 -34.92 -11.95 12.00
C GLY A 285 -34.26 -11.41 13.27
N ASP A 286 -34.80 -11.72 14.45
CA ASP A 286 -34.28 -11.18 15.72
C ASP A 286 -33.15 -12.05 16.30
N VAL A 287 -32.15 -12.35 15.48
CA VAL A 287 -31.00 -13.22 15.80
C VAL A 287 -29.68 -12.58 15.37
N ASN A 288 -28.58 -13.04 15.97
CA ASN A 288 -27.24 -12.73 15.46
C ASN A 288 -27.03 -13.43 14.11
N TYR A 289 -26.23 -12.81 13.24
CA TYR A 289 -25.92 -13.36 11.92
C TYR A 289 -24.55 -12.87 11.45
N SER A 290 -24.02 -13.50 10.40
CA SER A 290 -22.85 -13.08 9.64
C SER A 290 -23.18 -12.93 8.16
N ILE A 291 -22.45 -12.04 7.47
CA ILE A 291 -22.38 -12.07 6.00
C ILE A 291 -21.29 -13.07 5.64
N ASP A 292 -21.65 -14.12 4.91
CA ASP A 292 -20.72 -15.17 4.47
C ASP A 292 -19.98 -14.74 3.20
N SER A 293 -20.69 -14.11 2.26
CA SER A 293 -20.13 -13.62 0.99
C SER A 293 -21.04 -12.58 0.34
N VAL A 294 -20.46 -11.78 -0.56
CA VAL A 294 -21.19 -10.93 -1.50
C VAL A 294 -20.67 -11.27 -2.89
N ALA A 295 -21.52 -11.85 -3.73
CA ALA A 295 -21.13 -12.36 -5.05
C ALA A 295 -22.35 -12.52 -5.97
N ASP A 296 -22.11 -12.46 -7.27
CA ASP A 296 -23.10 -12.83 -8.28
C ASP A 296 -23.39 -14.34 -8.20
N MET A 297 -24.62 -14.71 -7.85
CA MET A 297 -25.10 -16.08 -7.69
C MET A 297 -26.11 -16.48 -8.77
N ASP A 298 -26.70 -15.51 -9.47
CA ASP A 298 -27.73 -15.74 -10.48
C ASP A 298 -27.31 -15.42 -11.92
N GLY A 299 -26.09 -14.93 -12.11
CA GLY A 299 -25.46 -14.60 -13.39
C GLY A 299 -25.94 -13.27 -13.97
N GLN A 300 -26.53 -12.38 -13.15
CA GLN A 300 -27.04 -11.08 -13.57
C GLN A 300 -26.34 -9.96 -12.78
N PRO A 301 -26.21 -8.75 -13.35
CA PRO A 301 -25.64 -7.61 -12.64
C PRO A 301 -26.33 -7.32 -11.30
N GLY A 302 -25.53 -6.99 -10.27
CA GLY A 302 -25.97 -6.83 -8.89
C GLY A 302 -25.72 -8.11 -8.07
N ALA A 303 -24.63 -8.12 -7.30
CA ALA A 303 -24.24 -9.23 -6.46
C ALA A 303 -25.23 -9.49 -5.30
N GLU A 304 -25.53 -10.75 -5.05
CA GLU A 304 -26.31 -11.16 -3.88
C GLU A 304 -25.47 -11.17 -2.59
N ILE A 305 -26.13 -10.91 -1.47
CA ILE A 305 -25.52 -10.99 -0.13
C ILE A 305 -25.98 -12.30 0.52
N LEU A 306 -25.05 -13.23 0.72
CA LEU A 306 -25.29 -14.47 1.46
C LEU A 306 -25.12 -14.21 2.96
N VAL A 307 -26.17 -14.46 3.71
CA VAL A 307 -26.24 -14.24 5.15
C VAL A 307 -26.50 -15.56 5.86
N ARG A 308 -25.81 -15.80 6.97
CA ARG A 308 -26.02 -16.95 7.84
C ARG A 308 -26.42 -16.51 9.23
N ASP A 309 -27.56 -16.96 9.72
CA ASP A 309 -27.95 -16.71 11.11
C ASP A 309 -27.20 -17.60 12.11
N ALA A 310 -27.32 -17.29 13.40
CA ALA A 310 -26.68 -18.04 14.47
C ALA A 310 -27.12 -19.51 14.58
N ASN A 311 -28.23 -19.89 13.95
CA ASN A 311 -28.72 -21.27 13.89
C ASN A 311 -28.23 -22.01 12.63
N GLY A 312 -27.46 -21.34 11.77
CA GLY A 312 -26.95 -21.89 10.52
C GLY A 312 -27.92 -21.79 9.34
N LYS A 313 -29.05 -21.10 9.49
CA LYS A 313 -29.98 -20.85 8.38
C LYS A 313 -29.37 -19.83 7.42
N LEU A 314 -29.43 -20.12 6.13
CA LEU A 314 -28.98 -19.23 5.07
C LEU A 314 -30.12 -18.34 4.57
N PHE A 315 -29.77 -17.11 4.25
CA PHE A 315 -30.62 -16.15 3.58
C PHE A 315 -29.83 -15.56 2.42
N VAL A 316 -30.51 -15.31 1.30
CA VAL A 316 -29.95 -14.60 0.16
C VAL A 316 -30.71 -13.30 0.01
N ILE A 317 -30.00 -12.17 0.13
CA ILE A 317 -30.54 -10.86 -0.18
C ILE A 317 -30.21 -10.56 -1.63
N ASN A 318 -31.25 -10.31 -2.44
CA ASN A 318 -31.12 -9.76 -3.78
C ASN A 318 -31.60 -8.31 -3.74
N ASP A 319 -30.64 -7.39 -3.64
CA ASP A 319 -30.89 -5.97 -3.42
C ASP A 319 -31.49 -5.29 -4.66
N ARG A 320 -31.02 -5.65 -5.85
CA ARG A 320 -31.64 -5.30 -7.14
C ARG A 320 -33.16 -5.51 -7.17
N THR A 321 -33.66 -6.63 -6.62
CA THR A 321 -35.10 -6.96 -6.62
C THR A 321 -35.80 -6.64 -5.30
N GLY A 322 -35.06 -6.22 -4.27
CA GLY A 322 -35.59 -5.94 -2.93
C GLY A 322 -36.08 -7.18 -2.18
N LYS A 323 -35.58 -8.38 -2.49
CA LYS A 323 -36.09 -9.65 -1.93
C LYS A 323 -35.08 -10.34 -1.02
N VAL A 324 -35.62 -11.06 -0.03
CA VAL A 324 -34.88 -12.00 0.80
C VAL A 324 -35.46 -13.39 0.59
N SER A 325 -34.64 -14.36 0.19
CA SER A 325 -35.01 -15.78 0.08
C SER A 325 -34.25 -16.62 1.12
N ASN A 326 -34.74 -17.83 1.38
CA ASN A 326 -34.16 -18.81 2.30
C ASN A 326 -34.22 -20.23 1.75
#